data_AF-A0A937KPS2-F1
#
_entry.id   AF-A0A937KPS2-F1
#
_cell.length_a   1.000
_cell.length_b   1.000
_cell.length_c   1.000
_cell.angle_alpha   90.00
_cell.angle_beta   90.00
_cell.angle_gamma   90.00
#
_symmetry.space_group_name_H-M   'P 1'
#
loop_
_entity.id
_entity.type
_entity.pdbx_description
1 polymer ?
#
loop_
_entity_poly.entity_id
_entity_poly.type
_entity_poly.pdbx_seq_one_letter_code
_entity_poly.pdbx_strand_id
1 'polypeptide(L)'
;MVYMENFVKKLKIILDNEGLSASKFSEKIGVQRSSVSHILSGRNKPSLDFILKIKNSIKNIDLEWLISEKIDFKNENPDEILPLKETNIDEEKKNDKNIDRIVVFFKDGTFKNYSN
;
A
#
# COMPACT_ATOMS: atom_id res chain seq x y z
N MET A 1 -8.57 -18.03 5.64
CA MET A 1 -8.18 -17.30 6.89
C MET A 1 -7.86 -15.89 6.43
N VAL A 2 -8.69 -14.92 6.80
CA VAL A 2 -8.79 -13.59 6.14
C VAL A 2 -7.44 -12.88 5.97
N TYR A 3 -6.57 -12.94 6.98
CA TYR A 3 -5.23 -12.36 6.95
C TYR A 3 -4.38 -12.77 5.72
N MET A 4 -4.31 -14.07 5.43
CA MET A 4 -3.46 -14.57 4.34
C MET A 4 -3.99 -14.16 2.97
N GLU A 5 -5.32 -14.17 2.81
CA GLU A 5 -5.97 -13.71 1.58
C GLU A 5 -5.69 -12.22 1.34
N ASN A 6 -5.70 -11.41 2.39
CA ASN A 6 -5.39 -9.98 2.29
C ASN A 6 -3.91 -9.74 2.00
N PHE A 7 -2.99 -10.46 2.64
CA PHE A 7 -1.56 -10.36 2.33
C PHE A 7 -1.26 -10.71 0.86
N VAL A 8 -1.90 -11.76 0.33
CA VAL A 8 -1.75 -12.14 -1.09
C VAL A 8 -2.25 -11.03 -2.02
N LYS A 9 -3.38 -10.37 -1.69
CA LYS A 9 -3.88 -9.22 -2.47
C LYS A 9 -2.89 -8.06 -2.43
N LYS A 10 -2.33 -7.75 -1.26
CA LYS A 10 -1.29 -6.70 -1.11
C LYS A 10 -0.04 -7.01 -1.91
N LEU A 11 0.42 -8.26 -1.87
CA LEU A 11 1.56 -8.70 -2.67
C LEU A 11 1.29 -8.57 -4.17
N LYS A 12 0.07 -8.84 -4.64
CA LYS A 12 -0.32 -8.59 -6.04
C LYS A 12 -0.28 -7.09 -6.40
N ILE A 13 -0.84 -6.23 -5.55
CA ILE A 13 -0.76 -4.77 -5.73
C ILE A 13 0.69 -4.30 -5.84
N ILE A 14 1.56 -4.82 -4.98
CA ILE A 14 3.00 -4.53 -5.02
C ILE A 14 3.62 -4.96 -6.36
N LEU A 15 3.33 -6.17 -6.83
CA LEU A 15 3.83 -6.67 -8.11
C LEU A 15 3.38 -5.80 -9.29
N ASP A 16 2.11 -5.40 -9.28
CA ASP A 16 1.50 -4.58 -10.31
C ASP A 16 2.10 -3.16 -10.31
N ASN A 17 2.26 -2.53 -9.14
CA ASN A 17 2.88 -1.21 -8.99
C ASN A 17 4.34 -1.19 -9.44
N GLU A 18 5.07 -2.27 -9.19
CA GLU A 18 6.46 -2.43 -9.63
C GLU A 18 6.58 -2.83 -11.11
N GLY A 19 5.48 -3.27 -11.73
CA GLY A 19 5.48 -3.82 -13.10
C GLY A 19 6.33 -5.09 -13.24
N LEU A 20 6.46 -5.87 -12.16
CA LEU A 20 7.35 -7.04 -12.12
C LEU A 20 6.56 -8.34 -12.06
N SER A 21 7.06 -9.35 -12.79
CA SER A 21 6.60 -10.73 -12.57
C SER A 21 7.07 -11.24 -11.21
N ALA A 22 6.38 -12.25 -10.66
CA ALA A 22 6.77 -12.88 -9.39
C ALA A 22 8.23 -13.35 -9.37
N SER A 23 8.75 -13.83 -10.52
CA SER A 23 10.16 -14.23 -10.65
C SER A 23 11.10 -13.04 -10.51
N LYS A 24 10.89 -11.97 -11.28
CA LYS A 24 11.74 -10.76 -11.21
C LYS A 24 11.63 -10.08 -9.86
N PHE A 25 10.45 -10.08 -9.25
CA PHE A 25 10.24 -9.55 -7.91
C PHE A 25 11.01 -10.35 -6.86
N SER A 26 11.01 -11.69 -6.94
CA SER A 26 11.78 -12.52 -6.00
C SER A 26 13.28 -12.23 -6.05
N GLU A 27 13.81 -12.00 -7.26
CA GLU A 27 15.20 -11.60 -7.47
C GLU A 27 15.47 -10.21 -6.88
N LYS A 28 14.56 -9.25 -7.12
CA LYS A 28 14.66 -7.89 -6.57
C LYS A 28 14.70 -7.86 -5.04
N ILE A 29 13.89 -8.67 -4.38
CA ILE A 29 13.83 -8.71 -2.91
C ILE A 29 14.81 -9.72 -2.28
N GLY A 30 15.61 -10.42 -3.08
CA GLY A 30 16.62 -11.36 -2.56
C GLY A 30 16.02 -12.60 -1.87
N VAL A 31 14.98 -13.19 -2.45
CA VAL A 31 14.36 -14.45 -2.00
C VAL A 31 14.25 -15.45 -3.14
N GLN A 32 14.01 -16.72 -2.80
CA GLN A 32 13.81 -17.75 -3.81
C GLN A 32 12.49 -17.53 -4.57
N ARG A 33 12.48 -17.81 -5.88
CA ARG A 33 11.27 -17.73 -6.73
C ARG A 33 10.08 -18.51 -6.15
N SER A 34 10.36 -19.68 -5.59
CA SER A 34 9.37 -20.54 -4.92
C SER A 34 8.75 -19.87 -3.69
N SER A 35 9.51 -19.05 -2.95
CA SER A 35 8.99 -18.31 -1.79
C SER A 35 7.85 -17.39 -2.19
N VAL A 36 8.02 -16.58 -3.24
CA VAL A 36 6.96 -15.68 -3.73
C VAL A 36 5.78 -16.49 -4.29
N SER A 37 6.06 -17.55 -5.06
CA SER A 37 5.01 -18.40 -5.65
C SER A 37 4.13 -19.10 -4.61
N HIS A 38 4.72 -19.67 -3.55
CA HIS A 38 3.99 -20.36 -2.50
C HIS A 38 3.17 -19.42 -1.60
N ILE A 39 3.61 -18.16 -1.45
CA ILE A 39 2.84 -17.12 -0.78
C ILE A 39 1.63 -16.76 -1.63
N LEU A 40 1.83 -16.47 -2.92
CA LEU A 40 0.77 -16.09 -3.85
C LEU A 40 -0.31 -17.18 -4.01
N SER A 41 0.05 -18.46 -3.87
CA SER A 41 -0.90 -19.58 -3.89
C SER A 41 -1.62 -19.79 -2.55
N GLY A 42 -1.23 -19.06 -1.49
CA GLY A 42 -1.80 -19.19 -0.15
C GLY A 42 -1.34 -20.43 0.62
N ARG A 43 -0.39 -21.22 0.08
CA ARG A 43 0.11 -22.42 0.75
C ARG A 43 0.99 -22.08 1.96
N ASN A 44 1.74 -20.98 1.88
CA ASN A 44 2.69 -20.59 2.92
C ASN A 44 2.36 -19.22 3.50
N LYS A 45 2.65 -19.02 4.80
CA LYS A 45 2.65 -17.70 5.44
C LYS A 45 3.98 -16.98 5.18
N PRO A 46 3.99 -15.64 5.01
CA PRO A 46 5.23 -14.88 4.92
C PRO A 46 6.00 -14.96 6.24
N SER A 47 7.31 -15.16 6.17
CA SER A 47 8.20 -15.02 7.31
C SER A 47 8.50 -13.55 7.58
N LEU A 48 8.98 -13.24 8.79
CA LEU A 48 9.45 -11.89 9.12
C LEU A 48 10.55 -11.42 8.15
N ASP A 49 11.52 -12.28 7.84
CA ASP A 49 12.59 -11.98 6.87
C ASP A 49 12.02 -11.60 5.50
N PHE A 50 11.01 -12.33 5.02
CA PHE A 50 10.36 -12.03 3.74
C PHE A 50 9.68 -10.65 3.77
N ILE A 51 8.97 -10.32 4.85
CA ILE A 51 8.31 -9.02 5.02
C ILE A 51 9.33 -7.87 5.08
N LEU A 52 10.42 -8.04 5.84
CA LEU A 52 11.48 -7.05 5.95
C LEU A 52 12.21 -6.84 4.62
N LYS A 53 12.44 -7.91 3.85
CA LYS A 53 13.01 -7.81 2.50
C LYS A 53 12.12 -7.02 1.56
N ILE A 54 10.80 -7.24 1.58
CA ILE A 54 9.85 -6.41 0.83
C ILE A 54 9.98 -4.94 1.25
N LYS A 55 9.95 -4.66 2.56
CA LYS A 55 10.07 -3.28 3.10
C LYS A 55 11.34 -2.58 2.63
N ASN A 56 12.47 -3.30 2.64
CA ASN A 56 13.77 -2.71 2.32
C ASN A 56 14.02 -2.56 0.81
N SER A 57 13.32 -3.34 -0.02
CA SER A 57 13.51 -3.33 -1.48
C SER A 57 12.54 -2.42 -2.24
N ILE A 58 11.49 -1.92 -1.57
CA ILE A 58 10.43 -1.10 -2.18
C ILE A 58 10.42 0.27 -1.52
N LYS A 59 10.39 1.32 -2.33
CA LYS A 59 10.30 2.69 -1.81
C LYS A 59 8.88 2.95 -1.31
N ASN A 60 8.76 3.66 -0.18
CA ASN A 60 7.49 4.17 0.35
C ASN A 60 6.46 3.08 0.68
N ILE A 61 6.89 1.88 1.09
CA ILE A 61 5.97 0.87 1.62
C ILE A 61 5.91 0.97 3.15
N ASP A 62 4.69 1.20 3.66
CA ASP A 62 4.45 1.17 5.08
C ASP A 62 4.33 -0.28 5.59
N LEU A 63 5.04 -0.56 6.69
CA LEU A 63 5.06 -1.88 7.31
C LEU A 63 3.72 -2.18 7.99
N GLU A 64 3.10 -1.18 8.62
CA GLU A 64 1.79 -1.34 9.26
C GLU A 64 0.73 -1.70 8.21
N TRP A 65 0.73 -1.00 7.07
CA TRP A 65 -0.08 -1.37 5.92
C TRP A 65 0.19 -2.80 5.49
N LEU A 66 1.45 -3.23 5.31
CA LEU A 66 1.76 -4.57 4.80
C LEU A 66 1.26 -5.71 5.71
N ILE A 67 1.30 -5.53 7.03
CA ILE A 67 0.92 -6.56 8.02
C ILE A 67 -0.51 -6.39 8.56
N SER A 68 -1.19 -5.28 8.29
CA SER A 68 -2.57 -5.08 8.75
C SER A 68 -3.56 -5.96 7.99
N GLU A 69 -4.79 -6.06 8.48
CA GLU A 69 -5.88 -6.68 7.72
C GLU A 69 -6.53 -5.73 6.69
N LYS A 70 -6.23 -4.42 6.77
CA LYS A 70 -6.78 -3.38 5.89
C LYS A 70 -6.17 -3.49 4.50
N ILE A 71 -6.98 -3.53 3.45
CA ILE A 71 -6.49 -3.61 2.07
C ILE A 71 -6.16 -2.23 1.51
N ASP A 72 -6.81 -1.18 2.01
CA ASP A 72 -6.71 0.18 1.48
C ASP A 72 -5.28 0.73 1.60
N PHE A 73 -4.62 0.91 0.45
CA PHE A 73 -3.39 1.69 0.33
C PHE A 73 -3.79 3.16 0.50
N LYS A 74 -3.81 3.66 1.73
CA LYS A 74 -3.81 5.11 1.93
C LYS A 74 -2.42 5.60 1.54
N ASN A 75 -2.30 6.14 0.34
CA ASN A 75 -1.21 7.06 0.01
C ASN A 75 -1.43 8.31 0.87
N GLU A 76 -0.96 8.29 2.11
CA GLU A 76 -0.61 9.54 2.76
C GLU A 76 0.65 10.01 2.03
N ASN A 77 0.53 11.16 1.36
CA ASN A 77 1.49 11.71 0.40
C ASN A 77 2.96 11.52 0.84
N PRO A 78 3.86 11.08 -0.06
CA PRO A 78 5.31 11.10 0.19
C PRO A 78 5.92 12.50 0.36
N ASP A 79 5.13 13.57 0.20
CA ASP A 79 5.58 14.97 0.25
C ASP A 79 5.43 15.62 1.63
N GLU A 80 4.95 14.92 2.66
CA GLU A 80 5.09 15.40 4.05
C GLU A 80 6.48 15.04 4.58
N ILE A 81 7.48 15.82 4.16
CA ILE A 81 8.63 16.10 5.00
C ILE A 81 8.05 16.63 6.31
N LEU A 82 8.08 15.84 7.38
CA LEU A 82 7.77 16.32 8.72
C LEU A 82 8.64 17.56 8.97
N PRO A 83 8.07 18.76 9.13
CA PRO A 83 8.80 19.79 9.84
C PRO A 83 8.93 19.25 11.27
N LEU A 84 10.16 19.11 11.78
CA LEU A 84 10.34 18.97 13.22
C LEU A 84 9.67 20.19 13.86
N LYS A 85 8.48 19.99 14.43
CA LYS A 85 7.82 20.97 15.28
C LYS A 85 7.88 20.46 16.71
N GLU A 86 8.67 21.19 17.48
CA GLU A 86 8.72 21.14 18.93
C GLU A 86 7.32 21.28 19.53
N THR A 87 7.13 20.54 20.62
CA THR A 87 6.07 20.55 21.64
C THR A 87 5.08 21.73 21.65
N ASN A 88 3.77 21.44 21.64
CA ASN A 88 2.85 21.57 22.80
C ASN A 88 1.36 21.42 22.39
N ILE A 89 0.69 20.48 23.07
CA ILE A 89 -0.65 20.49 23.70
C ILE A 89 -1.86 21.12 22.95
N ASP A 90 -2.89 20.25 22.82
CA ASP A 90 -4.35 20.45 22.67
C ASP A 90 -4.92 21.22 21.48
N GLU A 91 -5.68 20.50 20.62
CA GLU A 91 -7.12 20.75 20.41
C GLU A 91 -7.72 19.70 19.44
N GLU A 92 -8.78 19.03 19.91
CA GLU A 92 -9.69 18.23 19.09
C GLU A 92 -10.33 19.09 17.99
N LYS A 93 -10.05 18.80 16.72
CA LYS A 93 -10.84 19.33 15.59
C LYS A 93 -11.74 18.24 15.02
N LYS A 94 -13.03 18.42 15.26
CA LYS A 94 -14.15 17.78 14.55
C LYS A 94 -13.85 17.75 13.05
N ASN A 95 -13.90 16.55 12.48
CA ASN A 95 -13.82 16.32 11.05
C ASN A 95 -15.15 16.75 10.38
N ASP A 96 -15.36 18.06 10.19
CA ASP A 96 -16.38 18.57 9.25
C ASP A 96 -15.85 18.40 7.83
N LYS A 97 -16.04 17.19 7.27
CA LYS A 97 -15.66 16.86 5.90
C LYS A 97 -16.76 17.29 4.94
N ASN A 98 -16.90 18.59 4.72
CA ASN A 98 -17.69 19.10 3.61
C ASN A 98 -16.92 18.89 2.30
N ILE A 99 -17.58 18.38 1.28
CA ILE A 99 -16.97 18.10 -0.03
C ILE A 99 -17.01 19.39 -0.86
N ASP A 100 -15.85 19.96 -1.17
CA ASP A 100 -15.77 21.17 -1.99
C ASP A 100 -15.94 20.89 -3.50
N ARG A 101 -15.49 19.71 -3.96
CA ARG A 101 -15.51 19.36 -5.39
C ARG A 101 -15.50 17.85 -5.63
N ILE A 102 -16.25 17.40 -6.63
CA ILE A 102 -16.22 16.05 -7.18
C ILE A 102 -15.86 16.12 -8.67
N VAL A 103 -14.91 15.30 -9.11
CA VAL A 103 -14.57 15.12 -10.53
C VAL A 103 -14.82 13.67 -10.94
N VAL A 104 -15.69 13.46 -11.93
CA VAL A 104 -16.08 12.13 -12.43
C VAL A 104 -15.46 11.91 -13.80
N PHE A 105 -14.62 10.88 -13.95
CA PHE A 105 -14.00 10.50 -15.22
C PHE A 105 -14.77 9.37 -15.90
N PHE A 106 -15.02 9.50 -17.21
CA PHE A 106 -15.68 8.51 -18.03
C PHE A 106 -14.67 7.72 -18.87
N LYS A 107 -15.06 6.51 -19.31
CA LYS A 107 -14.19 5.61 -20.08
C LYS A 107 -13.83 6.13 -21.47
N ASP A 108 -14.58 7.10 -21.98
CA ASP A 108 -14.30 7.81 -23.24
C ASP A 108 -13.28 8.94 -23.07
N GLY A 109 -12.71 9.10 -21.87
CA GLY A 109 -11.72 10.13 -21.54
C GLY A 109 -12.34 11.48 -21.18
N THR A 110 -13.67 11.62 -21.19
CA THR A 110 -14.35 12.84 -20.75
C THR A 110 -14.45 12.90 -19.21
N PHE A 111 -14.70 14.08 -18.66
CA PHE A 111 -14.94 14.23 -17.23
C PHE A 111 -16.03 15.27 -16.92
N LYS A 112 -16.67 15.13 -15.76
CA LYS A 112 -17.64 16.08 -15.21
C LYS A 112 -17.14 16.62 -13.87
N ASN A 113 -17.28 17.92 -13.67
CA ASN A 113 -16.94 18.59 -12.42
C ASN A 113 -18.22 19.03 -11.72
N TYR A 114 -18.31 18.76 -10.42
CA TYR A 114 -19.36 19.23 -9.53
C TYR A 114 -18.68 19.98 -8.40
N SER A 115 -19.08 21.22 -8.17
CA SER A 115 -18.68 22.02 -7.01
C SER A 115 -19.93 22.36 -6.21
N ASN A 116 -19.78 22.51 -4.89
CA ASN A 116 -20.86 22.98 -4.02
C ASN A 116 -21.16 24.48 -4.26
#